data_AF-A0A6N9VEU6-F1
#
_entry.id   AF-A0A6N9VEU6-F1
#
_cell.length_a   1.000
_cell.length_b   1.000
_cell.length_c   1.000
_cell.angle_alpha   90.00
_cell.angle_beta   90.00
_cell.angle_gamma   90.00
#
_symmetry.space_group_name_H-M   'P 1'
#
loop_
_entity.id
_entity.type
_entity.pdbx_description
1 polymer ?
#
loop_
_entity_poly.entity_id
_entity_poly.type
_entity_poly.pdbx_seq_one_letter_code
_entity_poly.pdbx_strand_id
1 'polypeptide(L)'
;GAADGGRTGAKGGQDAQGGEGFPYTVTNCGVKTTFEKAPERAVTMNQHVTEVMLALGLEDRMAGTAFLDDEILPEYRAAYDRIEVVADAYPSY
;
A
#
# COMPACT_ATOMS: atom_id res chain seq x y z
N GLY A 1 20.08 -51.69 13.08
CA GLY A 1 20.54 -50.44 12.44
C GLY A 1 19.42 -49.43 12.46
N ALA A 2 19.70 -48.17 12.10
CA ALA A 2 18.69 -47.15 11.81
C ALA A 2 18.00 -47.45 10.43
N ALA A 3 16.97 -46.76 9.94
CA ALA A 3 16.20 -45.58 10.39
C ALA A 3 14.77 -45.69 9.78
N ASP A 4 13.76 -44.84 10.03
CA ASP A 4 13.61 -43.69 10.95
C ASP A 4 12.16 -43.75 11.55
N GLY A 5 11.25 -42.77 11.68
CA GLY A 5 11.22 -41.30 11.46
C GLY A 5 10.09 -40.83 10.52
N GLY A 6 9.30 -39.83 10.95
CA GLY A 6 8.25 -39.20 10.13
C GLY A 6 7.22 -38.45 10.97
N ARG A 7 7.29 -37.10 11.01
CA ARG A 7 6.43 -36.26 11.87
C ARG A 7 5.15 -35.80 11.19
N THR A 8 4.14 -35.58 12.03
CA THR A 8 2.92 -34.78 11.84
C THR A 8 2.97 -33.73 10.72
N GLY A 9 2.03 -33.78 9.78
CA GLY A 9 1.82 -32.73 8.80
C GLY A 9 1.33 -31.42 9.45
N ALA A 10 2.11 -30.35 9.31
CA ALA A 10 1.74 -29.03 9.80
C ALA A 10 0.81 -28.31 8.81
N LYS A 11 -0.14 -27.52 9.32
CA LYS A 11 -0.86 -26.53 8.50
C LYS A 11 0.12 -25.43 8.09
N GLY A 12 0.38 -25.29 6.79
CA GLY A 12 1.13 -24.19 6.20
C GLY A 12 0.20 -23.17 5.56
N GLY A 13 -0.53 -22.40 6.36
CA GLY A 13 -0.98 -21.09 5.89
C GLY A 13 0.26 -20.21 5.75
N GLN A 14 0.56 -19.72 4.56
CA GLN A 14 1.70 -18.81 4.38
C GLN A 14 1.26 -17.41 4.79
N ASP A 15 1.35 -17.14 6.10
CA ASP A 15 1.30 -15.78 6.61
C ASP A 15 2.37 -14.97 5.89
N ALA A 16 1.94 -13.92 5.17
CA ALA A 16 2.85 -13.06 4.42
C ALA A 16 3.90 -12.50 5.37
N GLN A 17 5.18 -12.67 5.04
CA GLN A 17 6.27 -12.16 5.87
C GLN A 17 6.29 -10.63 5.76
N GLY A 18 5.54 -9.98 6.65
CA GLY A 18 5.64 -8.55 6.87
C GLY A 18 7.09 -8.19 7.22
N GLY A 19 7.54 -7.05 6.70
CA GLY A 19 8.88 -6.54 7.01
C GLY A 19 9.07 -6.22 8.48
N GLU A 20 10.25 -5.72 8.84
CA GLU A 20 10.48 -5.14 10.15
C GLU A 20 9.38 -4.10 10.44
N GLY A 21 8.70 -4.30 11.57
CA GLY A 21 7.52 -3.52 11.94
C GLY A 21 7.87 -2.08 12.31
N PHE A 22 6.90 -1.39 12.93
CA PHE A 22 7.13 -0.01 13.33
C PHE A 22 8.01 0.06 14.60
N PRO A 23 8.99 0.99 14.67
CA PRO A 23 9.26 2.07 13.74
C PRO A 23 9.97 1.65 12.43
N TYR A 24 9.31 1.88 11.29
CA TYR A 24 9.85 1.54 9.97
C TYR A 24 10.50 2.77 9.34
N THR A 25 11.72 2.64 8.84
CA THR A 25 12.48 3.78 8.28
C THR A 25 12.87 3.54 6.83
N VAL A 26 12.53 4.51 5.96
CA VAL A 26 12.83 4.48 4.53
C VAL A 26 13.61 5.72 4.12
N THR A 27 14.52 5.56 3.15
CA THR A 27 15.15 6.69 2.45
C THR A 27 14.60 6.75 1.03
N ASN A 28 13.89 7.83 0.70
CA ASN A 28 13.31 8.07 -0.62
C ASN A 28 13.82 9.42 -1.16
N CYS A 29 14.33 9.45 -2.39
CA CYS A 29 14.95 10.65 -3.00
C CYS A 29 16.01 11.34 -2.13
N GLY A 30 16.71 10.57 -1.27
CA GLY A 30 17.69 11.07 -0.29
C GLY A 30 17.10 11.59 1.03
N VAL A 31 15.79 11.79 1.11
CA VAL A 31 15.07 12.13 2.36
C VAL A 31 14.85 10.87 3.17
N LYS A 32 15.25 10.89 4.45
CA LYS A 32 15.05 9.78 5.40
C LYS A 32 13.82 10.05 6.27
N THR A 33 12.82 9.17 6.18
CA THR A 33 11.55 9.28 6.91
C THR A 33 11.33 8.03 7.77
N THR A 34 10.94 8.24 9.03
CA THR A 34 10.57 7.16 9.96
C THR A 34 9.07 7.22 10.23
N PHE A 35 8.41 6.07 10.16
CA PHE A 35 7.00 5.87 10.44
C PHE A 35 6.86 5.11 11.76
N GLU A 36 6.26 5.73 12.78
CA GLU A 36 6.03 5.13 14.11
C GLU A 36 4.83 4.16 14.13
N LYS A 37 4.00 4.17 13.08
CA LYS A 37 2.90 3.23 12.82
C LYS A 37 2.55 3.24 11.33
N ALA A 38 1.68 2.32 10.91
CA ALA A 38 1.14 2.31 9.55
C ALA A 38 0.42 3.64 9.22
N PRO A 39 0.61 4.21 8.02
CA PRO A 39 -0.15 5.38 7.59
C PRO A 39 -1.67 5.13 7.61
N GLU A 40 -2.40 6.02 8.27
CA GLU A 40 -3.86 5.94 8.39
C GLU A 40 -4.60 6.86 7.41
N ARG A 41 -3.91 7.89 6.88
CA ARG A 41 -4.44 8.91 5.98
C ARG A 41 -3.35 9.36 5.02
N ALA A 42 -3.26 8.71 3.85
CA ALA A 42 -2.38 9.07 2.76
C ALA A 42 -3.10 9.93 1.71
N VAL A 43 -2.38 10.82 1.03
CA VAL A 43 -2.86 11.46 -0.21
C VAL A 43 -1.96 11.01 -1.34
N THR A 44 -2.53 10.51 -2.44
CA THR A 44 -1.76 10.11 -3.62
C THR A 44 -1.61 11.26 -4.60
N MET A 45 -0.44 11.30 -5.25
CA MET A 45 -0.11 12.21 -6.34
C MET A 45 0.20 11.34 -7.56
N ASN A 46 -0.33 11.68 -8.74
CA ASN A 46 -0.20 10.93 -9.99
C ASN A 46 -1.06 9.65 -10.02
N GLN A 47 -1.52 9.27 -11.22
CA GLN A 47 -2.39 8.10 -11.41
C GLN A 47 -1.73 6.80 -10.95
N HIS A 48 -0.46 6.57 -11.29
CA HIS A 48 0.22 5.31 -10.96
C HIS A 48 0.35 5.05 -9.45
N VAL A 49 0.48 6.08 -8.61
CA VAL A 49 0.53 5.90 -7.15
C VAL A 49 -0.87 5.60 -6.60
N THR A 50 -1.89 6.23 -7.18
CA THR A 50 -3.31 5.97 -6.89
C THR A 50 -3.66 4.51 -7.20
N GLU A 51 -3.37 4.03 -8.40
CA GLU A 51 -3.68 2.66 -8.81
C GLU A 51 -2.87 1.60 -8.04
N VAL A 52 -1.62 1.89 -7.65
CA VAL A 52 -0.84 1.01 -6.76
C VAL A 52 -1.48 0.89 -5.37
N MET A 53 -2.01 1.96 -4.79
CA MET A 53 -2.72 1.89 -3.50
C MET A 53 -4.02 1.08 -3.61
N LEU A 54 -4.77 1.24 -4.70
CA LEU A 54 -6.02 0.49 -4.96
C LEU A 54 -5.73 -1.00 -5.22
N ALA A 55 -4.69 -1.33 -5.98
CA ALA A 55 -4.23 -2.70 -6.23
C ALA A 55 -3.76 -3.42 -4.95
N LEU A 56 -3.35 -2.67 -3.92
CA LEU A 56 -2.97 -3.19 -2.60
C LEU A 56 -4.15 -3.27 -1.61
N GLY A 57 -5.37 -2.86 -1.99
CA GLY A 57 -6.54 -2.82 -1.11
C GLY A 57 -6.41 -1.78 0.01
N LEU A 58 -5.78 -0.64 -0.27
CA LEU A 58 -5.49 0.42 0.70
C LEU A 58 -6.42 1.64 0.59
N GLU A 59 -7.56 1.53 -0.10
CA GLU A 59 -8.55 2.62 -0.23
C GLU A 59 -8.99 3.22 1.11
N ASP A 60 -9.20 2.40 2.14
CA ASP A 60 -9.60 2.83 3.50
C ASP A 60 -8.47 3.57 4.25
N ARG A 61 -7.28 3.68 3.64
CA ARG A 61 -6.15 4.51 4.11
C ARG A 61 -5.95 5.77 3.28
N MET A 62 -6.70 5.96 2.20
CA MET A 62 -6.59 7.10 1.31
C MET A 62 -7.53 8.22 1.78
N ALA A 63 -6.93 9.33 2.19
CA ALA A 63 -7.63 10.55 2.58
C ALA A 63 -7.88 11.50 1.39
N GLY A 64 -7.32 11.19 0.22
CA GLY A 64 -7.60 11.88 -1.03
C GLY A 64 -6.64 11.49 -2.17
N THR A 65 -6.96 11.92 -3.38
CA THR A 65 -6.12 11.79 -4.59
C THR A 65 -5.99 13.14 -5.28
N ALA A 66 -4.95 13.33 -6.10
CA ALA A 66 -4.84 14.49 -6.98
C ALA A 66 -3.91 14.19 -8.18
N PHE A 67 -4.13 14.94 -9.26
CA PHE A 67 -3.38 14.86 -10.52
C PHE A 67 -3.46 13.46 -11.16
N LEU A 68 -4.60 13.11 -11.74
CA LEU A 68 -4.70 11.96 -12.65
C LEU A 68 -4.26 12.35 -14.07
N ASP A 69 -3.74 11.38 -14.81
CA ASP A 69 -3.29 11.54 -16.20
C ASP A 69 -4.41 11.15 -17.20
N ASP A 70 -5.24 10.14 -16.87
CA ASP A 70 -6.36 9.61 -17.65
C ASP A 70 -7.44 9.00 -16.70
N GLU A 71 -8.43 8.27 -17.22
CA GLU A 71 -9.38 7.50 -16.40
C GLU A 71 -8.71 6.37 -15.61
N ILE A 72 -9.14 6.16 -14.36
CA ILE A 72 -8.73 5.03 -13.52
C ILE A 72 -9.22 3.70 -14.12
N LEU A 73 -8.37 2.67 -14.06
CA LEU A 73 -8.67 1.32 -14.54
C LEU A 73 -10.04 0.80 -14.04
N PRO A 74 -10.87 0.19 -14.90
CA PRO A 74 -12.24 -0.20 -14.55
C PRO A 74 -12.38 -1.11 -13.33
N GLU A 75 -11.41 -1.98 -13.04
CA GLU A 75 -11.43 -2.83 -11.84
C GLU A 75 -11.34 -2.04 -10.52
N TYR A 76 -10.70 -0.87 -10.51
CA TYR A 76 -10.51 -0.05 -9.30
C TYR A 76 -11.52 1.09 -9.16
N ARG A 77 -12.30 1.39 -10.20
CA ARG A 77 -13.20 2.55 -10.25
C ARG A 77 -14.16 2.61 -9.05
N ALA A 78 -14.79 1.49 -8.69
CA ALA A 78 -15.72 1.41 -7.56
C ALA A 78 -15.08 1.61 -6.17
N ALA A 79 -13.75 1.53 -6.07
CA ALA A 79 -12.98 1.93 -4.89
C ALA A 79 -12.55 3.40 -4.98
N TYR A 80 -12.07 3.83 -6.15
CA TYR A 80 -11.69 5.21 -6.42
C TYR A 80 -12.83 6.22 -6.23
N ASP A 81 -14.04 5.90 -6.70
CA ASP A 81 -15.24 6.75 -6.61
C ASP A 81 -15.67 7.07 -5.16
N ARG A 82 -15.02 6.45 -4.15
CA ARG A 82 -15.24 6.70 -2.71
C ARG A 82 -14.21 7.67 -2.09
N ILE A 83 -13.21 8.10 -2.86
CA ILE A 83 -12.05 8.87 -2.39
C ILE A 83 -12.14 10.31 -2.90
N GLU A 84 -11.80 11.27 -2.05
CA GLU A 84 -11.87 12.70 -2.37
C GLU A 84 -10.77 13.12 -3.37
N VAL A 85 -11.13 13.73 -4.50
CA VAL A 85 -10.16 14.40 -5.38
C VAL A 85 -9.87 15.78 -4.79
N VAL A 86 -8.72 15.93 -4.13
CA VAL A 86 -8.39 17.14 -3.34
C VAL A 86 -7.78 18.27 -4.16
N ALA A 87 -7.29 17.97 -5.38
CA ALA A 87 -6.80 18.95 -6.35
C ALA A 87 -6.71 18.35 -7.76
N ASP A 88 -6.92 19.19 -8.78
CA ASP A 88 -6.75 18.79 -10.20
C ASP A 88 -5.28 18.49 -10.56
N ALA A 89 -4.33 19.13 -9.87
CA ALA A 89 -2.90 19.07 -10.16
C ALA A 89 -2.03 19.22 -8.90
N TYR A 90 -0.70 19.17 -9.07
CA TYR A 90 0.25 19.48 -7.99
C TYR A 90 0.01 20.88 -7.38
N PRO A 91 0.14 21.05 -6.05
CA PRO A 91 0.08 22.35 -5.40
C PRO A 91 1.15 23.32 -5.94
N SER A 92 0.73 24.49 -6.40
CA SER A 92 1.61 25.62 -6.75
C SER A 92 1.63 26.67 -5.62
N TYR A 93 2.60 27.58 -5.72
CA TYR A 93 2.72 28.78 -4.86
C TYR A 93 1.74 29.88 -5.28
#